data_AF-A0A428XS74-F1
#
_entry.id   AF-A0A428XS74-F1
#
_cell.length_a   1.000
_cell.length_b   1.000
_cell.length_c   1.000
_cell.angle_alpha   90.00
_cell.angle_beta   90.00
_cell.angle_gamma   90.00
#
_symmetry.space_group_name_H-M   'P 1'
#
loop_
_entity.id
_entity.type
_entity.pdbx_description
1 polymer ?
#
loop_
_entity_poly.entity_id
_entity_poly.type
_entity_poly.pdbx_seq_one_letter_code
_entity_poly.pdbx_strand_id
1 'polypeptide(L)'
;GFGGGGGGGMGSSGGPPAGPPPGNVQDWIKQALEILRANGINVSEADVPKIWAIIQHESSGNPNAINNWDSNAAKGTPSKGLMQCIDPTFNSYKLPGHNDIWNPVDNICAGVNYAISRYGSLDNVPGIKAMAGGGAYRGY
;
A
#
# COMPACT_ATOMS: atom_id res chain seq x y z
N GLY A 1 15.83 27.54 23.95
CA GLY A 1 15.22 26.34 24.56
C GLY A 1 14.24 25.77 23.57
N PHE A 2 14.39 24.51 23.19
CA PHE A 2 13.47 23.84 22.25
C PHE A 2 12.22 23.42 23.02
N GLY A 3 11.14 24.21 22.88
CA GLY A 3 9.82 23.89 23.42
C GLY A 3 9.13 22.84 22.55
N GLY A 4 8.63 21.79 23.18
CA GLY A 4 7.92 20.69 22.54
C GLY A 4 6.47 21.01 22.14
N GLY A 5 5.89 20.10 21.36
CA GLY A 5 4.46 20.10 21.01
C GLY A 5 4.10 19.03 19.98
N GLY A 6 3.64 17.86 20.46
CA GLY A 6 2.68 17.00 19.76
C GLY A 6 3.14 16.26 18.50
N GLY A 7 3.96 15.22 18.63
CA GLY A 7 4.10 14.20 17.57
C GLY A 7 2.83 13.37 17.49
N GLY A 8 1.80 13.87 16.80
CA GLY A 8 0.59 13.09 16.49
C GLY A 8 1.00 11.79 15.81
N GLY A 9 0.45 10.66 16.28
CA GLY A 9 0.94 9.31 15.97
C GLY A 9 0.99 9.00 14.48
N MET A 10 2.16 9.22 13.87
CA MET A 10 2.45 8.90 12.47
C MET A 10 3.19 7.56 12.34
N GLY A 11 3.19 6.72 13.38
CA GLY A 11 3.97 5.48 13.39
C GLY A 11 5.48 5.68 13.27
N SER A 12 6.18 4.57 13.06
CA SER A 12 7.63 4.48 12.87
C SER A 12 8.15 5.14 11.59
N SER A 13 7.34 5.21 10.53
CA SER A 13 7.80 5.71 9.23
C SER A 13 7.62 7.23 9.03
N GLY A 14 7.01 7.92 10.01
CA GLY A 14 6.73 9.35 9.92
C GLY A 14 5.74 9.72 8.81
N GLY A 15 5.76 11.00 8.40
CA GLY A 15 4.93 11.56 7.34
C GLY A 15 5.55 11.41 5.93
N PRO A 16 4.79 11.73 4.87
CA PRO A 16 5.24 11.57 3.49
C PRO A 16 6.40 12.52 3.13
N PRO A 17 7.22 12.17 2.14
CA PRO A 17 8.29 13.03 1.63
C PRO A 17 7.72 14.29 0.95
N ALA A 18 8.58 15.30 0.79
CA ALA A 18 8.23 16.52 0.08
C ALA A 18 8.20 16.27 -1.44
N GLY A 19 7.01 16.43 -2.04
CA GLY A 19 6.81 16.29 -3.48
C GLY A 19 6.49 14.86 -3.94
N PRO A 20 5.95 14.70 -5.16
CA PRO A 20 5.63 13.39 -5.71
C PRO A 20 6.92 12.66 -6.13
N PRO A 21 7.02 11.34 -5.90
CA PRO A 21 8.11 10.54 -6.46
C PRO A 21 8.05 10.55 -7.99
N PRO A 22 9.19 10.42 -8.68
CA PRO A 22 9.23 10.35 -10.14
C PRO A 22 8.58 9.06 -10.66
N GLY A 23 7.95 9.15 -11.83
CA GLY A 23 7.29 8.03 -12.50
C GLY A 23 5.77 8.14 -12.49
N ASN A 24 5.11 7.04 -12.81
CA ASN A 24 3.65 6.92 -12.76
C ASN A 24 3.26 5.56 -12.18
N VAL A 25 2.00 5.46 -11.77
CA VAL A 25 1.49 4.28 -11.06
C VAL A 25 1.61 2.99 -11.88
N GLN A 26 1.43 3.03 -13.20
CA GLN A 26 1.53 1.83 -14.02
C GLN A 26 2.95 1.26 -14.04
N ASP A 27 3.96 2.13 -14.12
CA ASP A 27 5.35 1.70 -14.07
C ASP A 27 5.73 1.16 -12.70
N TRP A 28 5.26 1.79 -11.62
CA TRP A 28 5.49 1.29 -10.26
C TRP A 28 4.85 -0.08 -10.01
N ILE A 29 3.63 -0.33 -10.53
CA ILE A 29 2.99 -1.65 -10.44
C ILE A 29 3.83 -2.70 -11.15
N LYS A 30 4.29 -2.43 -12.38
CA LYS A 30 5.09 -3.41 -13.15
C LYS A 30 6.41 -3.73 -12.46
N GLN A 31 7.11 -2.70 -11.96
CA GLN A 31 8.33 -2.89 -11.18
C GLN A 31 8.08 -3.72 -9.92
N ALA A 32 7.00 -3.44 -9.19
CA ALA A 32 6.63 -4.22 -8.03
C ALA A 32 6.33 -5.70 -8.38
N LEU A 33 5.64 -5.97 -9.50
CA LEU A 33 5.40 -7.34 -9.97
C LEU A 33 6.69 -8.09 -10.30
N GLU A 34 7.68 -7.44 -10.92
CA GLU A 34 9.01 -8.03 -11.16
C GLU A 34 9.70 -8.40 -9.84
N ILE A 35 9.71 -7.47 -8.88
CA ILE A 35 10.32 -7.68 -7.56
C ILE A 35 9.62 -8.79 -6.78
N LEU A 36 8.28 -8.80 -6.75
CA LEU A 36 7.47 -9.82 -6.09
C LEU A 36 7.75 -11.21 -6.69
N ARG A 37 7.78 -11.32 -8.02
CA ARG A 37 8.12 -12.58 -8.71
C ARG A 37 9.53 -13.04 -8.39
N ALA A 38 10.50 -12.14 -8.38
CA ALA A 38 11.89 -12.44 -8.02
C ALA A 38 12.03 -12.96 -6.58
N ASN A 39 11.10 -12.60 -5.69
CA ASN A 39 11.01 -13.09 -4.31
C ASN A 39 10.08 -14.29 -4.12
N GLY A 40 9.64 -14.93 -5.22
CA GLY A 40 8.84 -16.16 -5.17
C GLY A 40 7.35 -15.96 -4.84
N ILE A 41 6.86 -14.72 -4.87
CA ILE A 41 5.44 -14.42 -4.67
C ILE A 41 4.71 -14.63 -6.00
N ASN A 42 3.65 -15.43 -5.97
CA ASN A 42 2.89 -15.79 -7.15
C ASN A 42 2.02 -14.62 -7.64
N VAL A 43 2.59 -13.80 -8.53
CA VAL A 43 1.90 -12.71 -9.23
C VAL A 43 2.22 -12.73 -10.72
N SER A 44 1.34 -12.13 -11.51
CA SER A 44 1.45 -12.10 -12.98
C SER A 44 1.02 -10.75 -13.55
N GLU A 45 1.26 -10.53 -14.85
CA GLU A 45 0.78 -9.34 -15.56
C GLU A 45 -0.77 -9.23 -15.54
N ALA A 46 -1.49 -10.35 -15.36
CA ALA A 46 -2.94 -10.33 -15.21
C ALA A 46 -3.42 -9.67 -13.90
N ASP A 47 -2.51 -9.44 -12.96
CA ASP A 47 -2.80 -8.78 -11.69
C ASP A 47 -2.66 -7.25 -11.75
N VAL A 48 -1.99 -6.71 -12.78
CA VAL A 48 -1.87 -5.25 -13.00
C VAL A 48 -3.22 -4.52 -12.88
N PRO A 49 -4.29 -4.90 -13.60
CA PRO A 49 -5.57 -4.20 -13.49
C PRO A 49 -6.21 -4.30 -12.09
N LYS A 50 -5.95 -5.38 -11.35
CA LYS A 50 -6.46 -5.56 -9.98
C LYS A 50 -5.73 -4.63 -9.01
N ILE A 51 -4.39 -4.61 -9.08
CA ILE A 51 -3.57 -3.71 -8.26
C ILE A 51 -3.92 -2.25 -8.57
N TRP A 52 -4.07 -1.91 -9.85
CA TRP A 52 -4.51 -0.58 -10.25
C TRP A 52 -5.86 -0.21 -9.65
N ALA A 53 -6.85 -1.11 -9.71
CA ALA A 53 -8.17 -0.85 -9.13
C ALA A 53 -8.11 -0.64 -7.61
N ILE A 54 -7.31 -1.44 -6.90
CA ILE A 54 -7.05 -1.24 -5.46
C ILE A 54 -6.48 0.16 -5.23
N ILE A 55 -5.40 0.53 -5.92
CA ILE A 55 -4.74 1.84 -5.74
C ILE A 55 -5.71 3.00 -6.02
N GLN A 56 -6.54 2.88 -7.06
CA GLN A 56 -7.52 3.91 -7.39
C GLN A 56 -8.55 4.12 -6.28
N HIS A 57 -8.98 3.05 -5.62
CA HIS A 57 -9.93 3.15 -4.52
C HIS A 57 -9.30 3.56 -3.19
N GLU A 58 -8.07 3.10 -2.92
CA GLU A 58 -7.38 3.34 -1.65
C GLU A 58 -6.74 4.73 -1.58
N SER A 59 -6.11 5.18 -2.68
CA SER A 59 -5.29 6.41 -2.68
C SER A 59 -5.58 7.34 -3.84
N SER A 60 -6.46 6.97 -4.77
CA SER A 60 -6.65 7.68 -6.06
C SER A 60 -5.34 7.85 -6.84
N GLY A 61 -4.39 6.92 -6.67
CA GLY A 61 -3.08 6.98 -7.31
C GLY A 61 -2.07 7.92 -6.63
N ASN A 62 -2.37 8.45 -5.44
CA ASN A 62 -1.48 9.35 -4.72
C ASN A 62 -0.49 8.56 -3.83
N PRO A 63 0.83 8.54 -4.14
CA PRO A 63 1.82 7.82 -3.35
C PRO A 63 2.09 8.45 -1.97
N ASN A 64 1.66 9.70 -1.76
CA ASN A 64 1.77 10.40 -0.49
C ASN A 64 0.42 10.43 0.28
N ALA A 65 -0.54 9.60 -0.12
CA ALA A 65 -1.83 9.51 0.57
C ALA A 65 -1.64 9.05 2.02
N ILE A 66 -2.33 9.73 2.95
CA ILE A 66 -2.34 9.39 4.37
C ILE A 66 -3.76 9.54 4.92
N ASN A 67 -4.26 8.51 5.59
CA ASN A 67 -5.54 8.55 6.28
C ASN A 67 -5.33 8.84 7.77
N ASN A 68 -5.75 10.02 8.21
CA ASN A 68 -5.60 10.48 9.61
C ASN A 68 -6.90 10.40 10.44
N TRP A 69 -7.97 9.82 9.89
CA TRP A 69 -9.30 9.90 10.50
C TRP A 69 -9.83 8.55 10.98
N ASP A 70 -9.22 7.45 10.58
CA ASP A 70 -9.70 6.11 10.89
C ASP A 70 -9.20 5.58 12.24
N SER A 71 -9.63 4.36 12.58
CA SER A 71 -9.23 3.72 13.83
C SER A 71 -7.73 3.42 13.92
N ASN A 72 -7.02 3.34 12.80
CA ASN A 72 -5.57 3.11 12.78
C ASN A 72 -4.83 4.41 13.07
N ALA A 73 -5.29 5.54 12.51
CA ALA A 73 -4.80 6.86 12.85
C ALA A 73 -5.01 7.18 14.33
N ALA A 74 -6.19 6.84 14.89
CA ALA A 74 -6.46 6.96 16.32
C ALA A 74 -5.51 6.12 17.20
N LYS A 75 -5.01 4.99 16.67
CA LYS A 75 -3.99 4.13 17.31
C LYS A 75 -2.55 4.57 17.03
N GLY A 76 -2.35 5.65 16.27
CA GLY A 76 -1.04 6.19 15.95
C GLY A 76 -0.28 5.46 14.83
N THR A 77 -0.97 4.65 14.02
CA THR A 77 -0.42 3.95 12.85
C THR A 77 -1.30 4.18 11.64
N PRO A 78 -1.42 5.42 11.12
CA PRO A 78 -2.29 5.74 10.01
C PRO A 78 -1.93 4.94 8.75
N SER A 79 -2.93 4.71 7.89
CA SER A 79 -2.74 4.10 6.57
C SER A 79 -2.04 5.04 5.60
N LYS A 80 -1.12 4.52 4.79
CA LYS A 80 -0.16 5.30 4.00
C LYS A 80 0.11 4.73 2.61
N GLY A 81 0.37 5.64 1.69
CA GLY A 81 0.84 5.33 0.33
C GLY A 81 -0.25 4.76 -0.58
N LEU A 82 0.19 4.24 -1.72
CA LEU A 82 -0.69 3.81 -2.82
C LEU A 82 -1.69 2.72 -2.40
N MET A 83 -1.21 1.79 -1.60
CA MET A 83 -1.93 0.61 -1.13
C MET A 83 -2.53 0.79 0.27
N GLN A 84 -2.40 1.99 0.87
CA GLN A 84 -2.91 2.34 2.20
C GLN A 84 -2.44 1.38 3.32
N CYS A 85 -1.18 0.94 3.24
CA CYS A 85 -0.57 0.11 4.28
C CYS A 85 -0.39 0.89 5.60
N ILE A 86 -0.61 0.22 6.73
CA ILE A 86 -0.16 0.71 8.05
C ILE A 86 1.25 0.18 8.36
N ASP A 87 1.99 0.87 9.24
CA ASP A 87 3.37 0.48 9.60
C ASP A 87 3.54 -0.99 10.03
N PRO A 88 2.67 -1.58 10.88
CA PRO A 88 2.80 -2.99 11.24
C PRO A 88 2.67 -3.94 10.05
N THR A 89 1.72 -3.67 9.14
CA THR A 89 1.53 -4.46 7.92
C THR A 89 2.73 -4.29 7.00
N PHE A 90 3.15 -3.06 6.72
CA PHE A 90 4.31 -2.81 5.87
C PHE A 90 5.55 -3.54 6.39
N ASN A 91 5.84 -3.42 7.69
CA ASN A 91 7.02 -4.07 8.29
C ASN A 91 6.96 -5.60 8.28
N SER A 92 5.77 -6.20 8.30
CA SER A 92 5.60 -7.66 8.27
C SER A 92 5.70 -8.25 6.86
N TYR A 93 5.37 -7.45 5.84
CA TYR A 93 5.22 -7.91 4.45
C TYR A 93 6.17 -7.27 3.44
N LYS A 94 6.98 -6.29 3.86
CA LYS A 94 8.04 -5.74 3.04
C LYS A 94 9.05 -6.80 2.62
N LEU A 95 9.67 -6.58 1.47
CA LEU A 95 10.71 -7.46 0.94
C LEU A 95 12.11 -6.98 1.37
N PRO A 96 13.13 -7.86 1.41
CA PRO A 96 14.50 -7.47 1.70
C PRO A 96 14.95 -6.32 0.78
N GLY A 97 15.51 -5.26 1.36
CA GLY A 97 15.93 -4.06 0.61
C GLY A 97 14.83 -3.02 0.37
N HIS A 98 13.55 -3.36 0.60
CA HIS A 98 12.39 -2.48 0.39
C HIS A 98 11.86 -1.96 1.74
N ASN A 99 12.49 -0.91 2.27
CA ASN A 99 12.25 -0.45 3.64
C ASN A 99 11.49 0.87 3.76
N ASP A 100 11.01 1.45 2.66
CA ASP A 100 10.38 2.75 2.65
C ASP A 100 8.88 2.66 2.29
N ILE A 101 7.99 2.86 3.27
CA ILE A 101 6.54 2.81 3.03
C ILE A 101 6.05 3.92 2.09
N TRP A 102 6.80 5.00 1.93
CA TRP A 102 6.47 6.11 1.04
C TRP A 102 7.03 5.91 -0.37
N ASN A 103 7.96 4.97 -0.54
CA ASN A 103 8.35 4.54 -1.87
C ASN A 103 7.17 3.79 -2.51
N PRO A 104 6.68 4.22 -3.68
CA PRO A 104 5.50 3.64 -4.30
C PRO A 104 5.67 2.16 -4.64
N VAL A 105 6.87 1.73 -5.03
CA VAL A 105 7.17 0.34 -5.38
C VAL A 105 7.19 -0.52 -4.13
N ASP A 106 7.88 -0.10 -3.08
CA ASP A 106 7.92 -0.79 -1.78
C ASP A 106 6.51 -0.94 -1.18
N ASN A 107 5.71 0.13 -1.24
CA ASN A 107 4.34 0.15 -0.74
C ASN A 107 3.45 -0.85 -1.50
N ILE A 108 3.57 -0.91 -2.83
CA ILE A 108 2.88 -1.91 -3.65
C ILE A 108 3.35 -3.32 -3.30
N CYS A 109 4.66 -3.56 -3.21
CA CYS A 109 5.22 -4.86 -2.84
C CYS A 109 4.64 -5.36 -1.50
N ALA A 110 4.68 -4.54 -0.46
CA ALA A 110 4.17 -4.93 0.85
C ALA A 110 2.65 -5.16 0.85
N GLY A 111 1.88 -4.27 0.20
CA GLY A 111 0.42 -4.38 0.12
C GLY A 111 -0.04 -5.63 -0.65
N VAL A 112 0.58 -5.91 -1.79
CA VAL A 112 0.28 -7.12 -2.59
C VAL A 112 0.69 -8.39 -1.86
N ASN A 113 1.87 -8.40 -1.22
CA ASN A 113 2.32 -9.55 -0.43
C ASN A 113 1.37 -9.84 0.74
N TYR A 114 0.93 -8.81 1.46
CA TYR A 114 -0.11 -8.93 2.48
C TYR A 114 -1.41 -9.50 1.90
N ALA A 115 -1.91 -8.94 0.80
CA ALA A 115 -3.15 -9.40 0.17
C ALA A 115 -3.08 -10.88 -0.23
N ILE A 116 -1.99 -11.32 -0.84
CA ILE A 116 -1.80 -12.72 -1.23
C ILE A 116 -1.66 -13.61 0.00
N SER A 117 -0.90 -13.21 1.01
CA SER A 117 -0.77 -13.96 2.26
C SER A 117 -2.13 -14.11 2.97
N ARG A 118 -2.96 -13.08 2.95
CA ARG A 118 -4.24 -13.02 3.67
C ARG A 118 -5.39 -13.71 2.94
N TYR A 119 -5.41 -13.64 1.60
CA TYR A 119 -6.54 -14.06 0.76
C TYR A 119 -6.18 -15.17 -0.25
N GLY A 120 -4.91 -15.56 -0.37
CA GLY A 120 -4.40 -16.57 -1.31
C GLY A 120 -4.19 -16.05 -2.73
N SER A 121 -4.98 -15.06 -3.18
CA SER A 121 -4.80 -14.36 -4.46
C SER A 121 -5.46 -12.98 -4.42
N LEU A 122 -5.10 -12.12 -5.37
CA LEU A 122 -5.73 -10.80 -5.52
C LEU A 122 -7.21 -10.89 -5.93
N ASP A 123 -7.65 -11.97 -6.58
CA ASP A 123 -9.06 -12.20 -6.92
C ASP A 123 -9.94 -12.39 -5.68
N ASN A 124 -9.35 -12.88 -4.59
CA ASN A 124 -10.03 -13.11 -3.33
C ASN A 124 -10.06 -11.87 -2.43
N VAL A 125 -9.39 -10.79 -2.82
CA VAL A 125 -9.46 -9.50 -2.11
C VAL A 125 -10.91 -9.01 -2.14
N PRO A 126 -11.52 -8.67 -0.99
CA PRO A 126 -12.95 -8.33 -0.91
C PRO A 126 -13.41 -7.29 -1.93
N GLY A 127 -12.64 -6.23 -2.14
CA GLY A 127 -12.97 -5.19 -3.11
C GLY A 127 -12.89 -5.64 -4.56
N ILE A 128 -11.88 -6.44 -4.92
CA ILE A 128 -11.77 -7.04 -6.26
C ILE A 128 -12.92 -8.00 -6.51
N LYS A 129 -13.21 -8.87 -5.54
CA LYS A 129 -14.30 -9.82 -5.61
C LYS A 129 -15.67 -9.14 -5.71
N ALA A 130 -15.87 -8.04 -4.98
CA ALA A 130 -17.09 -7.25 -5.06
C ALA A 130 -17.28 -6.62 -6.45
N MET A 131 -16.22 -6.00 -7.01
CA MET A 131 -16.28 -5.42 -8.35
C MET A 131 -16.56 -6.47 -9.43
N ALA A 132 -15.99 -7.67 -9.32
CA ALA A 132 -16.27 -8.77 -10.23
C ALA A 132 -17.76 -9.21 -10.21
N GLY A 133 -18.44 -9.02 -9.08
CA GLY A 133 -19.87 -9.27 -8.92
C GLY A 133 -20.78 -8.05 -9.19
N GLY A 134 -20.23 -6.93 -9.67
CA GLY A 134 -20.98 -5.68 -9.90
C GLY A 134 -21.25 -4.84 -8.65
N GLY A 135 -20.61 -5.15 -7.52
CA GLY A 135 -20.71 -4.42 -6.26
C GLY A 135 -19.65 -3.32 -6.09
N ALA A 136 -19.84 -2.48 -5.07
CA ALA A 136 -18.87 -1.44 -4.71
C ALA A 136 -17.58 -2.02 -4.11
N TYR A 137 -16.45 -1.38 -4.38
CA TYR A 137 -15.15 -1.75 -3.82
C TYR A 137 -15.13 -1.68 -2.28
N ARG A 138 -14.40 -2.61 -1.67
CA ARG A 138 -14.13 -2.67 -0.23
C ARG A 138 -12.64 -2.91 -0.02
N GLY A 139 -11.99 -2.08 0.80
CA GLY A 139 -10.57 -2.24 1.12
C GLY A 139 -10.23 -3.57 1.80
N TYR A 140 -8.94 -3.81 2.02
CA TYR A 140 -8.37 -5.13 2.34
C TYR A 140 -7.40 -5.10 3.52
#